data_AF-A0A916D0U5-F1
#
_entry.id   AF-A0A916D0U5-F1
#
_cell.length_a   1.000
_cell.length_b   1.000
_cell.length_c   1.000
_cell.angle_alpha   90.00
_cell.angle_beta   90.00
_cell.angle_gamma   90.00
#
_symmetry.space_group_name_H-M   'P 1'
#
loop_
_entity.id
_entity.type
_entity.pdbx_description
1 polymer ?
#
loop_
_entity_poly.entity_id
_entity_poly.type
_entity_poly.pdbx_seq_one_letter_code
_entity_poly.pdbx_strand_id
1 'polypeptide(L)'
;MRRLALILAAFAYMVLLIEAVRAAAAWWRGEAALTAIDYALAAALPPLAWVWFRHFSMFRKDCSKGACALPAEGGSPRPGSGA
;
A
#
# COMPACT_ATOMS: atom_id res chain seq x y z
N MET A 1 11.14 -14.39 20.77
CA MET A 1 10.91 -12.95 21.05
C MET A 1 10.93 -12.07 19.80
N ARG A 2 12.02 -12.01 19.02
CA ARG A 2 12.13 -11.11 17.84
C ARG A 2 11.01 -11.25 16.80
N ARG A 3 10.63 -12.48 16.46
CA ARG A 3 9.54 -12.73 15.49
C ARG A 3 8.18 -12.21 15.98
N LEU A 4 7.86 -12.42 17.27
CA LEU A 4 6.64 -11.90 17.87
C LEU A 4 6.63 -10.37 17.89
N ALA A 5 7.74 -9.74 18.25
CA ALA A 5 7.86 -8.28 18.21
C ALA A 5 7.64 -7.71 16.80
N LEU A 6 8.18 -8.37 15.77
CA LEU A 6 7.97 -7.97 14.37
C LEU A 6 6.51 -8.12 13.93
N ILE A 7 5.85 -9.22 14.32
CA ILE A 7 4.43 -9.45 14.02
C ILE A 7 3.57 -8.38 14.71
N LEU A 8 3.82 -8.10 15.99
CA LEU A 8 3.12 -7.06 16.74
C LEU A 8 3.35 -5.68 16.14
N ALA A 9 4.57 -5.36 15.74
CA ALA A 9 4.87 -4.09 15.08
C ALA A 9 4.15 -3.96 13.73
N ALA A 10 4.13 -5.02 12.92
CA ALA A 10 3.40 -5.02 11.66
C ALA A 10 1.88 -4.85 11.86
N PHE A 11 1.33 -5.54 12.87
CA PHE A 11 -0.07 -5.41 13.23
C PHE A 11 -0.42 -4.00 13.71
N ALA A 12 0.36 -3.45 14.64
CA ALA A 12 0.17 -2.09 15.13
C ALA A 12 0.27 -1.05 14.00
N TYR A 13 1.22 -1.22 13.09
CA TYR A 13 1.36 -0.38 11.91
C TYR A 13 0.13 -0.44 11.00
N MET A 14 -0.41 -1.64 10.73
CA MET A 14 -1.62 -1.79 9.90
C MET A 14 -2.83 -1.09 10.54
N VAL A 15 -3.02 -1.25 11.85
CA VAL A 15 -4.09 -0.58 12.58
C VAL A 15 -3.94 0.94 12.50
N LEU A 16 -2.73 1.46 12.78
CA LEU A 16 -2.42 2.89 12.67
C LEU A 16 -2.72 3.46 11.28
N LEU A 17 -2.34 2.74 10.22
CA LEU A 17 -2.59 3.16 8.85
C LEU A 17 -4.10 3.21 8.55
N ILE A 18 -4.87 2.21 8.97
CA ILE A 18 -6.32 2.17 8.75
C ILE A 18 -7.02 3.31 9.50
N GLU A 19 -6.70 3.51 10.78
CA GLU A 19 -7.27 4.58 11.59
C GLU A 19 -6.90 5.97 11.04
N ALA A 20 -5.66 6.15 10.56
CA ALA A 20 -5.24 7.38 9.88
C ALA A 20 -6.03 7.67 8.60
N VAL A 21 -6.32 6.65 7.78
CA VAL A 21 -7.16 6.80 6.58
C VAL A 21 -8.59 7.18 6.96
N ARG A 22 -9.16 6.53 7.99
CA ARG A 22 -10.51 6.83 8.48
C ARG A 22 -10.62 8.24 9.01
N ALA A 23 -9.66 8.66 9.85
CA ALA A 23 -9.60 10.01 10.39
C ALA A 23 -9.44 11.06 9.29
N ALA A 24 -8.56 10.82 8.32
CA ALA A 24 -8.41 11.70 7.15
C ALA A 24 -9.70 11.78 6.31
N ALA A 25 -10.42 10.67 6.13
CA ALA A 25 -11.68 10.64 5.40
C ALA A 25 -12.82 11.33 6.17
N ALA A 26 -12.85 11.23 7.51
CA ALA A 26 -13.79 11.95 8.36
C ALA A 26 -13.52 13.47 8.34
N TRP A 27 -12.24 13.85 8.43
CA TRP A 27 -11.80 15.23 8.26
C TRP A 27 -12.21 15.79 6.90
N TRP A 28 -11.96 15.04 5.82
CA TRP A 28 -12.31 15.44 4.46
C TRP A 28 -13.81 15.63 4.25
N ARG A 29 -14.64 14.80 4.91
CA ARG A 29 -16.10 14.92 4.89
C ARG A 29 -16.63 16.05 5.79
N GLY A 30 -15.76 16.73 6.54
CA GLY A 30 -16.12 17.84 7.41
C GLY A 30 -16.95 17.41 8.63
N GLU A 31 -16.74 16.20 9.14
CA GLU A 31 -17.47 15.74 10.33
C GLU A 31 -17.14 16.62 11.56
N ALA A 32 -18.14 17.11 12.27
CA ALA A 32 -17.96 18.06 13.39
C ALA A 32 -17.44 17.41 14.68
N ALA A 33 -17.29 16.08 14.73
CA ALA A 33 -16.93 15.31 15.92
C ALA A 33 -15.44 14.91 15.98
N LEU A 34 -14.57 15.52 15.17
CA LEU A 34 -13.15 15.17 15.19
C LEU A 34 -12.47 15.58 16.50
N THR A 35 -11.81 14.61 17.12
CA THR A 35 -10.97 14.81 18.30
C THR A 35 -9.55 15.22 17.91
N ALA A 36 -8.76 15.70 18.88
CA ALA A 36 -7.34 16.01 18.66
C ALA A 36 -6.53 14.80 18.14
N ILE A 37 -6.94 13.59 18.51
CA ILE A 37 -6.28 12.35 18.06
C ILE A 37 -6.55 12.09 16.58
N ASP A 38 -7.76 12.39 16.09
CA ASP A 38 -8.12 12.23 14.68
C ASP A 38 -7.29 13.15 13.79
N TYR A 39 -7.06 14.39 14.24
CA TYR A 39 -6.16 15.31 13.54
C TYR A 39 -4.71 14.83 13.53
N ALA A 40 -4.22 14.28 14.65
CA ALA A 40 -2.88 13.71 14.72
C ALA A 40 -2.73 12.50 13.78
N LEU A 41 -3.75 11.63 13.72
CA LEU A 41 -3.80 10.48 12.83
C LEU A 41 -3.85 10.90 11.36
N ALA A 42 -4.68 11.88 11.02
CA ALA A 42 -4.74 12.45 9.67
C ALA A 42 -3.40 13.07 9.26
N ALA A 43 -2.72 13.79 10.16
CA ALA A 43 -1.40 14.35 9.92
C ALA A 43 -0.28 13.30 9.85
N ALA A 44 -0.45 12.14 10.51
CA ALA A 44 0.47 11.00 10.43
C ALA A 44 0.24 10.13 9.18
N LEU A 45 -0.83 10.35 8.42
CA LEU A 45 -1.12 9.58 7.22
C LEU A 45 -0.02 9.68 6.15
N PRO A 46 0.53 10.87 5.80
CA PRO A 46 1.60 10.97 4.80
C PRO A 46 2.85 10.12 5.10
N PRO A 47 3.47 10.17 6.31
CA PRO A 47 4.62 9.31 6.59
C PRO A 47 4.26 7.82 6.64
N LEU A 48 3.08 7.45 7.15
CA LEU A 48 2.62 6.07 7.16
C LEU A 48 2.43 5.53 5.73
N ALA A 49 1.83 6.32 4.85
CA ALA A 49 1.67 5.99 3.43
C ALA A 49 3.03 5.90 2.72
N TRP A 50 3.97 6.80 3.01
CA TRP A 50 5.32 6.73 2.46
C TRP A 50 6.01 5.41 2.79
N VAL A 51 5.97 4.97 4.06
CA VAL A 51 6.51 3.66 4.48
C VAL A 51 5.81 2.52 3.75
N TRP A 52 4.48 2.58 3.59
CA TRP A 52 3.71 1.58 2.86
C TRP A 52 4.18 1.46 1.42
N PHE A 53 4.21 2.57 0.68
CA PHE A 53 4.62 2.62 -0.71
C PHE A 53 6.07 2.19 -0.90
N ARG A 54 6.95 2.53 0.04
CA ARG A 54 8.37 2.23 -0.05
C ARG A 54 8.72 0.77 0.24
N HIS A 55 8.04 0.13 1.19
CA HIS A 55 8.44 -1.17 1.73
C HIS A 55 7.46 -2.30 1.44
N PHE A 56 6.16 -2.03 1.43
CA PHE A 56 5.09 -3.06 1.39
C PHE A 56 4.29 -3.09 0.09
N SER A 57 4.23 -1.98 -0.66
CA SER A 57 3.46 -1.90 -1.90
C SER A 57 3.98 -2.84 -2.98
N MET A 58 3.08 -3.50 -3.72
CA MET A 58 3.41 -4.34 -4.88
C MET A 58 3.99 -3.54 -6.06
N PHE A 59 3.84 -2.21 -6.06
CA PHE A 59 4.36 -1.30 -7.09
C PHE A 59 5.82 -0.88 -6.89
N ARG A 60 6.64 -1.69 -6.21
CA ARG A 60 8.07 -1.34 -6.01
C ARG A 60 8.76 -1.16 -7.36
N LYS A 61 9.69 -0.20 -7.42
CA LYS A 61 10.67 -0.08 -8.52
C LYS A 61 11.46 -1.38 -8.78
N ASP A 62 11.58 -2.23 -7.75
CA ASP A 62 12.25 -3.52 -7.79
C ASP A 62 11.32 -4.67 -8.26
N CYS A 63 10.08 -4.36 -8.66
CA CYS A 63 9.20 -5.27 -9.41
C CYS A 63 9.68 -5.43 -10.88
N SER A 64 10.99 -5.36 -11.09
CA SER A 64 11.72 -5.55 -12.34
C SER A 64 11.95 -7.04 -12.66
N LYS A 65 11.40 -7.96 -11.86
CA LYS A 65 11.52 -9.41 -12.08
C LYS A 65 10.17 -10.13 -11.93
N GLY A 66 9.24 -9.86 -12.85
CA GLY A 66 8.28 -10.89 -13.27
C GLY A 66 6.80 -10.68 -12.97
N ALA A 67 6.39 -9.75 -12.09
CA ALA A 67 4.95 -9.58 -11.78
C ALA A 67 4.24 -8.49 -12.61
N CYS A 68 4.97 -7.50 -13.13
CA CYS A 68 4.44 -6.45 -14.01
C CYS A 68 5.10 -6.44 -15.40
N ALA A 69 5.74 -7.55 -15.80
CA ALA A 69 6.17 -7.69 -17.18
C ALA A 69 4.93 -7.87 -18.06
N LEU A 70 4.64 -6.91 -18.94
CA LEU A 70 3.79 -7.20 -20.08
C LEU A 70 4.36 -8.45 -20.78
N PRO A 71 3.53 -9.42 -21.18
CA PRO A 71 4.01 -10.55 -21.97
C PRO A 71 4.80 -9.97 -23.15
N ALA A 72 6.03 -10.44 -23.34
CA ALA A 72 6.89 -9.95 -24.42
C ALA A 72 6.11 -10.07 -25.73
N GLU A 73 5.95 -8.96 -26.46
CA GLU A 73 5.50 -9.00 -27.84
C GLU A 73 6.60 -9.67 -28.68
N GLY A 74 6.57 -11.00 -28.71
CA GLY A 74 7.64 -11.78 -29.30
C GLY A 74 7.49 -13.27 -29.03
N GLY A 75 6.55 -13.90 -29.72
CA GLY A 75 6.65 -15.34 -30.02
C GLY A 75 5.67 -16.24 -29.29
N SER A 76 4.38 -16.15 -29.63
CA SER A 76 3.61 -17.37 -29.84
C SER A 76 3.56 -17.61 -31.35
N PRO A 77 4.12 -18.70 -31.90
CA PRO A 77 3.80 -19.10 -33.26
C PRO A 77 2.29 -19.28 -33.32
N ARG A 78 1.59 -18.49 -34.14
CA ARG A 78 0.21 -18.80 -34.50
C ARG A 78 0.25 -20.16 -35.20
N PRO A 79 -0.39 -21.22 -34.69
CA PRO A 79 -0.47 -22.47 -35.41
C PRO A 79 -1.42 -22.26 -36.59
N GLY A 80 -0.89 -22.09 -37.80
CA GLY A 80 -1.71 -22.10 -39.02
C GLY A 80 -1.41 -21.13 -40.15
N SER A 81 -0.29 -20.40 -40.19
CA SER A 81 0.05 -19.60 -41.39
C SER A 81 0.92 -20.40 -42.36
N GLY A 82 0.30 -21.34 -43.07
CA GLY A 82 0.81 -21.84 -44.34
C GLY A 82 0.12 -21.09 -45.48
N ALA A 83 0.89 -20.27 -46.20
CA ALA A 83 0.66 -19.82 -47.58
C ALA A 83 1.91 -19.09 -48.07
#